data_AF-A0A2M7MU75-F1
#
_entry.id   AF-A0A2M7MU75-F1
#
_cell.length_a   1.000
_cell.length_b   1.000
_cell.length_c   1.000
_cell.angle_alpha   90.00
_cell.angle_beta   90.00
_cell.angle_gamma   90.00
#
_symmetry.space_group_name_H-M   'P 1'
#
loop_
_entity.id
_entity.type
_entity.pdbx_description
1 polymer ?
#
loop_
_entity_poly.entity_id
_entity_poly.type
_entity_poly.pdbx_seq_one_letter_code
_entity_poly.pdbx_strand_id
1 'polypeptide(L)'
;MTKQEVMRQVRQAKSAHIRWRAYAQAMVAGLDVEDEHAPIHHKECSFGKWYYGDGARTFGHWLIYKDIEDSHELLHALYKKIYEACKAGKTRQAQQLTEQLIGISRTLLDAIGLLEEEIRETEEELF
;
A
#
# COMPACT_ATOMS: atom_id res chain seq x y z
N MET A 1 -6.51 20.94 1.79
CA MET A 1 -6.01 19.98 2.81
C MET A 1 -4.67 20.50 3.22
N THR A 2 -4.38 20.71 4.49
CA THR A 2 -3.07 21.26 4.88
C THR A 2 -1.92 20.30 4.52
N LYS A 3 -0.71 20.84 4.32
CA LYS A 3 0.51 20.05 4.11
C LYS A 3 0.73 19.01 5.22
N GLN A 4 0.42 19.37 6.46
CA GLN A 4 0.50 18.43 7.60
C GLN A 4 -0.50 17.27 7.48
N GLU A 5 -1.73 17.53 7.04
CA GLU A 5 -2.75 16.49 6.83
C GLU A 5 -2.32 15.51 5.73
N VAL A 6 -1.79 16.03 4.62
CA VAL A 6 -1.28 15.22 3.52
C VAL A 6 -0.10 14.35 3.96
N MET A 7 0.91 14.94 4.63
CA MET A 7 2.06 14.20 5.14
C MET A 7 1.64 13.08 6.10
N ARG A 8 0.62 13.32 6.93
CA ARG A 8 0.05 12.30 7.80
C ARG A 8 -0.55 11.14 7.01
N GLN A 9 -1.32 11.40 5.94
CA GLN A 9 -1.90 10.35 5.09
C GLN A 9 -0.82 9.48 4.45
N VAL A 10 0.21 10.10 3.87
CA VAL A 10 1.32 9.42 3.20
C VAL A 10 2.10 8.53 4.18
N ARG A 11 2.40 9.02 5.38
CA ARG A 11 3.09 8.22 6.43
C ARG A 11 2.25 7.07 6.96
N GLN A 12 0.94 7.29 7.12
CA GLN A 12 0.00 6.24 7.52
C GLN A 12 -0.07 5.14 6.45
N ALA A 13 -0.06 5.51 5.16
CA ALA A 13 -0.01 4.56 4.06
C ALA A 13 1.24 3.69 4.12
N LYS A 14 2.44 4.28 4.28
CA LYS A 14 3.69 3.51 4.42
C LYS A 14 3.61 2.51 5.57
N SER A 15 3.14 2.97 6.73
CA SER A 15 3.00 2.15 7.93
C SER A 15 2.02 0.99 7.74
N ALA A 16 0.87 1.24 7.11
CA ALA A 16 -0.15 0.23 6.83
C ALA A 16 0.37 -0.85 5.87
N HIS A 17 1.01 -0.46 4.75
CA HIS A 17 1.53 -1.42 3.78
C HIS A 17 2.69 -2.26 4.32
N ILE A 18 3.57 -1.68 5.16
CA ILE A 18 4.61 -2.44 5.87
C ILE A 18 3.98 -3.49 6.78
N ARG A 19 2.93 -3.12 7.50
CA ARG A 19 2.19 -4.03 8.39
C ARG A 19 1.54 -5.17 7.62
N TRP A 20 0.86 -4.87 6.51
CA TRP A 20 0.23 -5.90 5.68
C TRP A 20 1.25 -6.87 5.08
N ARG A 21 2.43 -6.38 4.67
CA ARG A 21 3.52 -7.29 4.25
C ARG A 21 3.91 -8.25 5.38
N ALA A 22 4.08 -7.74 6.60
CA ALA A 22 4.42 -8.58 7.76
C ALA A 22 3.31 -9.59 8.06
N TYR A 23 2.04 -9.20 7.96
CA TYR A 23 0.90 -10.11 8.13
C TYR A 23 0.87 -11.21 7.08
N ALA A 24 1.13 -10.91 5.80
CA ALA A 24 1.25 -11.92 4.77
C ALA A 24 2.34 -12.95 5.10
N GLN A 25 3.52 -12.49 5.53
CA GLN A 25 4.62 -13.36 5.94
C GLN A 25 4.24 -14.23 7.16
N ALA A 26 3.57 -13.66 8.15
CA ALA A 26 3.09 -14.38 9.33
C ALA A 26 2.04 -15.46 8.98
N MET A 27 1.07 -15.12 8.13
CA MET A 27 0.06 -16.07 7.64
C MET A 27 0.69 -17.26 6.91
N VAL A 28 1.69 -17.00 6.07
CA VAL A 28 2.42 -18.05 5.34
C VAL A 28 3.25 -18.93 6.28
N ALA A 29 3.75 -18.35 7.37
CA ALA A 29 4.45 -19.09 8.43
C ALA A 29 3.51 -19.91 9.34
N GLY A 30 2.19 -19.85 9.11
CA GLY A 30 1.19 -20.55 9.92
C GLY A 30 0.95 -19.92 11.30
N LEU A 31 1.36 -18.66 11.49
CA LEU A 31 1.05 -17.90 12.69
C LEU A 31 -0.40 -17.44 12.65
N ASP A 32 -1.04 -17.44 13.81
CA ASP A 32 -2.34 -16.80 13.97
C ASP A 32 -2.13 -15.28 13.93
N VAL A 33 -2.82 -14.62 13.00
CA VAL A 33 -2.70 -13.19 12.77
C VAL A 33 -4.09 -12.62 12.98
N GLU A 34 -4.21 -11.59 13.82
CA GLU A 34 -5.49 -10.92 14.04
C GLU A 34 -6.09 -10.49 12.70
N ASP A 35 -7.43 -10.53 12.62
CA ASP A 35 -8.24 -10.36 11.41
C ASP A 35 -8.19 -8.93 10.80
N GLU A 36 -7.20 -8.10 11.18
CA GLU A 36 -6.87 -6.83 10.52
C GLU A 36 -6.26 -7.08 9.13
N HIS A 37 -7.06 -7.66 8.25
CA HIS A 37 -6.72 -7.90 6.86
C HIS A 37 -6.60 -6.57 6.12
N ALA A 38 -5.65 -6.51 5.19
CA ALA A 38 -5.68 -5.46 4.16
C ALA A 38 -7.04 -5.54 3.43
N PRO A 39 -7.70 -4.40 3.16
CA PRO A 39 -8.90 -4.39 2.33
C PRO A 39 -8.65 -5.12 1.02
N ILE A 40 -9.62 -5.91 0.55
CA ILE A 40 -9.42 -6.73 -0.66
C ILE A 40 -9.21 -5.82 -1.87
N HIS A 41 -9.95 -4.71 -1.94
CA HIS A 41 -9.84 -3.74 -3.00
C HIS A 41 -8.95 -2.57 -2.58
N HIS A 42 -7.93 -2.23 -3.38
CA HIS A 42 -6.96 -1.17 -3.05
C HIS A 42 -7.61 0.19 -2.80
N LYS A 43 -8.67 0.51 -3.55
CA LYS A 43 -9.48 1.73 -3.37
C LYS A 43 -10.23 1.83 -2.03
N GLU A 44 -10.39 0.73 -1.29
CA GLU A 44 -11.14 0.73 -0.03
C GLU A 44 -10.27 1.01 1.19
N CYS A 45 -8.94 0.88 1.05
CA CYS A 45 -8.02 1.21 2.12
C CYS A 45 -7.94 2.72 2.35
N SER A 46 -7.53 3.15 3.55
CA SER A 46 -7.47 4.59 3.88
C SER A 46 -6.64 5.37 2.87
N PHE A 47 -5.52 4.80 2.44
CA PHE A 47 -4.69 5.39 1.40
C PHE A 47 -5.40 5.42 0.05
N GLY A 48 -6.06 4.35 -0.39
CA GLY A 48 -6.83 4.30 -1.63
C GLY A 48 -7.97 5.33 -1.67
N LYS A 49 -8.72 5.46 -0.57
CA LYS A 49 -9.79 6.46 -0.46
C LYS A 49 -9.26 7.88 -0.61
N TRP A 50 -8.11 8.17 0.01
CA TRP A 50 -7.41 9.45 -0.18
C TRP A 50 -6.86 9.58 -1.59
N TYR A 51 -6.25 8.52 -2.13
CA TYR A 51 -5.57 8.50 -3.43
C TYR A 51 -6.53 8.85 -4.56
N TYR A 52 -7.66 8.16 -4.64
CA TYR A 52 -8.70 8.42 -5.64
C TYR A 52 -9.61 9.61 -5.27
N GLY A 53 -9.42 10.21 -4.09
CA GLY A 53 -10.23 11.30 -3.56
C GLY A 53 -9.50 12.64 -3.59
N ASP A 54 -9.25 13.20 -2.41
CA ASP A 54 -8.59 14.50 -2.28
C ASP A 54 -7.16 14.48 -2.84
N GLY A 55 -6.43 13.37 -2.69
CA GLY A 55 -5.09 13.23 -3.22
C GLY A 55 -5.04 13.40 -4.74
N ALA A 56 -5.95 12.77 -5.49
CA ALA A 56 -6.04 12.94 -6.94
C ALA A 56 -6.40 14.38 -7.35
N ARG A 57 -7.23 15.08 -6.57
CA ARG A 57 -7.57 16.49 -6.84
C ARG A 57 -6.35 17.40 -6.74
N THR A 58 -5.49 17.17 -5.75
CA THR A 58 -4.31 18.01 -5.52
C THR A 58 -3.11 17.56 -6.34
N PHE A 59 -2.78 16.27 -6.33
CA PHE A 59 -1.53 15.72 -6.86
C PHE A 59 -1.71 14.86 -8.12
N GLY A 60 -2.94 14.64 -8.60
CA GLY A 60 -3.21 13.76 -9.74
C GLY A 60 -2.57 14.20 -11.06
N HIS A 61 -2.01 15.41 -11.12
CA HIS A 61 -1.23 15.89 -12.25
C HIS A 61 0.26 15.50 -12.16
N TRP A 62 0.76 15.11 -11.00
CA TRP A 62 2.16 14.71 -10.80
C TRP A 62 2.41 13.29 -11.30
N LEU A 63 3.52 13.11 -12.02
CA LEU A 63 3.90 11.78 -12.52
C LEU A 63 4.19 10.82 -11.36
N ILE A 64 4.97 11.27 -10.36
CA ILE A 64 5.30 10.49 -9.17
C ILE A 64 4.06 10.02 -8.38
N TYR A 65 2.94 10.75 -8.51
CA TYR A 65 1.69 10.38 -7.89
C TYR A 65 1.01 9.23 -8.66
N LYS A 66 1.02 9.30 -9.99
CA LYS A 66 0.45 8.26 -10.87
C LYS A 66 1.23 6.96 -10.80
N ASP A 67 2.55 7.03 -10.67
CA ASP A 67 3.46 5.87 -10.59
C ASP A 67 3.15 4.93 -9.40
N ILE A 68 2.39 5.39 -8.41
CA ILE A 68 1.97 4.60 -7.26
C ILE A 68 0.88 3.59 -7.63
N GLU A 69 -0.03 3.92 -8.56
CA GLU A 69 -1.30 3.20 -8.77
C GLU A 69 -1.09 1.71 -9.05
N ASP A 70 -0.27 1.38 -10.04
CA ASP A 70 -0.05 -0.01 -10.48
C ASP A 70 0.51 -0.88 -9.35
N SER A 71 1.50 -0.35 -8.62
CA SER A 71 2.12 -1.08 -7.51
C SER A 71 1.16 -1.26 -6.32
N HIS A 72 0.29 -0.27 -6.09
CA HIS A 72 -0.73 -0.32 -5.04
C HIS A 72 -1.83 -1.36 -5.37
N GLU A 73 -2.36 -1.35 -6.60
CA GLU A 73 -3.34 -2.35 -7.05
C GLU A 73 -2.76 -3.77 -6.97
N LEU A 74 -1.55 -3.97 -7.50
CA LEU A 74 -0.92 -5.27 -7.54
C LEU A 74 -0.61 -5.81 -6.14
N LEU A 75 -0.21 -4.95 -5.20
CA LEU A 75 0.00 -5.34 -3.81
C LEU A 75 -1.27 -5.93 -3.18
N HIS A 76 -2.41 -5.25 -3.32
CA HIS A 76 -3.69 -5.74 -2.80
C HIS A 76 -4.14 -7.05 -3.49
N ALA A 77 -3.96 -7.14 -4.81
CA ALA A 77 -4.26 -8.36 -5.56
C ALA A 77 -3.41 -9.56 -5.10
N LEU A 78 -2.12 -9.35 -4.83
CA LEU A 78 -1.23 -10.39 -4.29
C LEU A 78 -1.61 -10.77 -2.86
N TYR A 79 -1.91 -9.80 -2.01
CA TYR A 79 -2.33 -10.05 -0.63
C TYR A 79 -3.58 -10.94 -0.57
N LYS A 80 -4.59 -10.66 -1.41
CA LYS A 80 -5.79 -11.49 -1.55
C LYS A 80 -5.44 -12.93 -1.93
N LYS A 81 -4.59 -13.12 -2.95
CA LYS A 81 -4.18 -14.45 -3.42
C LYS A 81 -3.41 -15.23 -2.35
N ILE A 82 -2.59 -14.55 -1.54
CA ILE A 82 -1.85 -15.16 -0.42
C ILE A 82 -2.86 -15.66 0.63
N TYR A 83 -3.81 -14.82 1.02
CA TYR A 83 -4.85 -15.19 1.97
C TYR A 83 -5.64 -16.42 1.51
N GLU A 84 -6.11 -16.42 0.26
CA GLU A 84 -6.84 -17.55 -0.34
C GLU A 84 -5.97 -18.82 -0.40
N ALA A 85 -4.69 -18.71 -0.76
CA ALA A 85 -3.77 -19.83 -0.78
C ALA A 85 -3.53 -20.41 0.62
N CYS A 86 -3.37 -19.56 1.65
CA CYS A 86 -3.26 -19.96 3.05
C CYS A 86 -4.53 -20.69 3.52
N LYS A 87 -5.72 -20.14 3.26
CA LYS A 87 -7.00 -20.78 3.62
C LYS A 87 -7.20 -22.12 2.91
N ALA A 88 -6.68 -22.28 1.70
CA ALA A 88 -6.73 -23.52 0.94
C ALA A 88 -5.61 -24.52 1.29
N GLY A 89 -4.73 -24.23 2.28
CA GLY A 89 -3.60 -25.09 2.64
C GLY A 89 -2.50 -25.19 1.56
N LYS A 90 -2.48 -24.27 0.59
CA LYS A 90 -1.53 -24.27 -0.53
C LYS A 90 -0.24 -23.53 -0.17
N THR A 91 0.48 -24.03 0.84
CA THR A 91 1.65 -23.35 1.44
C THR A 91 2.71 -22.94 0.41
N ARG A 92 3.05 -23.82 -0.53
CA ARG A 92 4.06 -23.51 -1.56
C ARG A 92 3.64 -22.34 -2.47
N GLN A 93 2.36 -22.30 -2.84
CA GLN A 93 1.83 -21.21 -3.65
C GLN A 93 1.83 -19.90 -2.84
N ALA A 94 1.43 -19.94 -1.56
CA ALA A 94 1.44 -18.78 -0.68
C ALA A 94 2.87 -18.21 -0.51
N GLN A 95 3.88 -19.07 -0.37
CA GLN A 95 5.29 -18.66 -0.31
C GLN A 95 5.74 -17.92 -1.58
N GLN A 96 5.49 -18.47 -2.77
CA GLN A 96 5.84 -17.84 -4.04
C GLN A 96 5.14 -16.49 -4.25
N LEU A 97 3.87 -16.39 -3.88
CA LEU A 97 3.12 -15.14 -3.95
C LEU A 97 3.67 -14.10 -2.95
N THR A 98 4.14 -14.54 -1.79
CA THR A 98 4.73 -13.66 -0.77
C THR A 98 6.05 -13.06 -1.23
N GLU A 99 6.88 -13.80 -1.95
CA GLU A 99 8.10 -13.27 -2.57
C GLU A 99 7.77 -12.14 -3.56
N GLN A 100 6.73 -12.32 -4.39
CA GLN A 100 6.25 -11.28 -5.29
C GLN A 100 5.71 -10.07 -4.52
N LEU A 101 4.93 -10.29 -3.45
CA LEU A 101 4.41 -9.24 -2.58
C LEU A 101 5.54 -8.40 -1.98
N ILE A 102 6.63 -9.03 -1.53
CA ILE A 102 7.80 -8.32 -0.96
C ILE A 102 8.44 -7.40 -2.01
N GLY A 103 8.60 -7.88 -3.24
CA GLY A 103 9.11 -7.08 -4.36
C GLY A 103 8.25 -5.86 -4.64
N ILE A 104 6.95 -6.08 -4.88
CA ILE A 104 5.98 -5.01 -5.15
C ILE A 104 5.83 -4.04 -3.98
N SER A 105 5.85 -4.54 -2.75
CA SER A 105 5.82 -3.71 -1.54
C SER A 105 7.01 -2.76 -1.48
N ARG A 106 8.20 -3.18 -1.92
CA ARG A 106 9.38 -2.30 -1.97
C ARG A 106 9.16 -1.18 -2.98
N THR A 107 8.78 -1.52 -4.21
CA THR A 107 8.47 -0.55 -5.26
C THR A 107 7.41 0.46 -4.82
N LEU A 108 6.33 0.00 -4.19
CA LEU A 108 5.28 0.87 -3.66
C LEU A 108 5.80 1.82 -2.57
N LEU A 109 6.57 1.30 -1.61
CA LEU A 109 7.10 2.12 -0.52
C LEU A 109 8.12 3.15 -1.01
N ASP A 110 8.91 2.82 -2.03
CA ASP A 110 9.85 3.73 -2.67
C ASP A 110 9.09 4.86 -3.39
N ALA A 111 8.06 4.52 -4.18
CA ALA A 111 7.22 5.51 -4.87
C ALA A 111 6.48 6.45 -3.90
N ILE A 112 5.90 5.91 -2.81
CA ILE A 112 5.29 6.73 -1.76
C ILE A 112 6.36 7.58 -1.05
N GLY A 113 7.58 7.08 -0.90
CA GLY A 113 8.72 7.83 -0.36
C GLY A 113 9.08 9.05 -1.21
N LEU A 114 9.18 8.87 -2.53
CA LEU A 114 9.42 9.98 -3.47
C LEU A 114 8.30 11.01 -3.41
N LEU A 115 7.04 10.57 -3.36
CA LEU A 115 5.90 11.48 -3.17
C LEU A 115 5.99 12.25 -1.83
N GLU A 116 6.38 11.59 -0.75
CA GLU A 116 6.58 12.22 0.56
C GLU A 116 7.65 13.32 0.50
N GLU A 117 8.75 13.08 -0.19
CA GLU A 117 9.85 14.03 -0.37
C GLU A 117 9.42 15.24 -1.21
N GLU A 118 8.75 15.02 -2.34
CA GLU A 118 8.24 16.08 -3.20
C GLU A 118 7.23 16.99 -2.46
N ILE A 119 6.29 16.38 -1.73
CA ILE A 119 5.30 17.11 -0.90
C ILE A 119 6.01 17.95 0.15
N ARG A 120 7.08 17.43 0.76
CA ARG A 120 7.87 18.14 1.77
C ARG A 120 8.60 19.34 1.18
N GLU A 121 9.09 19.24 -0.05
CA GLU A 121 9.83 20.32 -0.73
C GLU A 121 8.92 21.36 -1.39
N THR A 122 7.68 21.00 -1.70
CA THR A 122 6.68 21.89 -2.30
C THR A 122 6.22 22.99 -1.34
N GLU A 123 5.99 24.19 -1.86
CA GLU A 123 5.49 25.35 -1.13
C GLU A 123 4.07 25.13 -0.55
N GLU A 124 3.71 25.86 0.51
CA GLU A 124 2.42 25.67 1.21
C GLU A 124 1.20 26.08 0.37
N GLU A 125 1.37 26.90 -0.67
CA GLU A 125 0.27 27.40 -1.53
C GLU A 125 -0.42 26.30 -2.36
N LEU A 126 0.15 25.09 -2.39
CA LEU A 126 -0.41 23.93 -3.11
C LEU A 126 -1.49 23.17 -2.32
N PHE A 127 -1.78 23.56 -1.06
CA PHE A 127 -2.53 22.77 -0.06
C PHE A 127 -3.79 23.47 0.47
#